data_AF-A0A955YE23-F1
#
_entry.id   AF-A0A955YE23-F1
#
_cell.length_a   1.000
_cell.length_b   1.000
_cell.length_c   1.000
_cell.angle_alpha   90.00
_cell.angle_beta   90.00
_cell.angle_gamma   90.00
#
_symmetry.space_group_name_H-M   'P 1'
#
loop_
_entity.id
_entity.type
_entity.pdbx_description
1 polymer ?
#
loop_
_entity_poly.entity_id
_entity_poly.type
_entity_poly.pdbx_seq_one_letter_code
_entity_poly.pdbx_strand_id
1 'polypeptide(L)'
;MDEKAVSGQRSAVSGQRSAVSGQRMNIKAMILIGEIKLRDFKSLAVWEKAHQLTCELYSLTKLFPKEELYGLTSQMRRACVSITANIAEGCGKRTEAEFARYLQISIGSASELEYY
;
A
#
# COMPACT_ATOMS: atom_id res chain seq x y z
N MET A 1 45.57 18.33 -38.90
CA MET A 1 44.47 17.43 -38.50
C MET A 1 44.31 17.59 -36.99
N ASP A 2 43.34 18.42 -36.59
CA ASP A 2 43.25 19.04 -35.27
C ASP A 2 42.66 18.13 -34.19
N GLU A 3 43.54 17.59 -33.34
CA GLU A 3 43.20 16.79 -32.15
C GLU A 3 42.43 17.60 -31.07
N LYS A 4 42.48 18.94 -31.15
CA LYS A 4 41.80 19.83 -30.19
C LYS A 4 40.29 19.97 -30.43
N ALA A 5 39.78 19.68 -31.63
CA ALA A 5 38.36 19.81 -31.93
C ALA A 5 37.51 18.65 -31.36
N VAL A 6 38.08 17.44 -31.26
CA VAL A 6 37.39 16.24 -30.76
C VAL A 6 37.30 16.23 -29.22
N SER A 7 38.25 16.87 -28.54
CA SER A 7 38.28 17.02 -27.08
C SER A 7 37.14 17.93 -26.56
N GLY A 8 36.85 19.03 -27.24
CA GLY A 8 35.78 19.96 -26.85
C GLY A 8 34.36 19.39 -26.96
N GLN A 9 34.14 18.48 -27.92
CA GLN A 9 32.83 17.83 -28.12
C GLN A 9 32.57 16.70 -27.11
N ARG A 10 33.61 16.00 -26.64
CA ARG A 10 33.46 14.95 -25.62
C ARG A 10 33.08 15.51 -24.24
N SER A 11 33.60 16.69 -23.87
CA SER A 11 33.24 17.37 -22.62
C SER A 11 31.82 17.96 -22.62
N ALA A 12 31.28 18.32 -23.79
CA ALA A 12 29.89 18.81 -23.91
C ALA A 12 28.86 17.67 -23.76
N VAL A 13 29.16 16.48 -24.29
CA VAL A 13 28.27 15.30 -24.19
C VAL A 13 28.26 14.70 -22.77
N SER A 14 29.38 14.78 -22.04
CA SER A 14 29.40 14.37 -20.62
C SER A 14 28.65 15.36 -19.71
N GLY A 15 28.60 16.64 -20.07
CA GLY A 15 27.82 17.66 -19.37
C GLY A 15 26.30 17.54 -19.60
N GLN A 16 25.88 17.01 -20.75
CA GLN A 16 24.46 16.85 -21.10
C GLN A 16 23.83 15.57 -20.53
N ARG A 17 24.61 14.51 -20.24
CA ARG A 17 24.09 13.31 -19.57
C ARG A 17 23.77 13.52 -18.09
N SER A 18 24.38 14.52 -17.45
CA SER A 18 24.17 14.85 -16.04
C SER A 18 22.91 15.68 -15.77
N ALA A 19 22.19 16.11 -16.81
CA ALA A 19 20.99 16.95 -16.66
C ALA A 19 19.66 16.16 -16.65
N VAL A 20 19.69 14.83 -16.91
CA VAL A 20 18.47 14.00 -16.98
C VAL A 20 18.26 13.16 -15.71
N SER A 21 19.18 13.21 -14.74
CA SER A 21 19.12 12.36 -13.54
C SER A 21 18.40 12.98 -12.33
N GLY A 22 17.68 14.09 -12.49
CA GLY A 22 17.28 14.94 -11.35
C GLY A 22 15.79 15.05 -11.03
N GLN A 23 14.88 14.93 -12.00
CA GLN A 23 13.45 15.14 -11.73
C GLN A 23 12.75 13.82 -11.44
N ARG A 24 12.76 13.41 -10.16
CA ARG A 24 11.72 12.50 -9.67
C ARG A 24 10.38 13.20 -9.87
N MET A 25 9.63 12.74 -10.87
CA MET A 25 8.24 13.15 -11.09
C MET A 25 7.45 13.00 -9.79
N ASN A 26 6.60 13.98 -9.47
CA ASN A 26 5.78 13.89 -8.28
C ASN A 26 4.69 12.81 -8.45
N ILE A 27 4.21 12.26 -7.35
CA ILE A 27 3.24 11.15 -7.35
C ILE A 27 1.96 11.53 -8.12
N LYS A 28 1.49 12.78 -8.00
CA LYS A 28 0.32 13.28 -8.75
C LYS A 28 0.53 13.23 -10.26
N ALA A 29 1.71 13.60 -10.74
CA ALA A 29 2.07 13.57 -12.16
C ALA A 29 2.14 12.13 -12.67
N MET A 30 2.72 11.21 -11.89
CA MET A 30 2.79 9.78 -12.24
C MET A 30 1.40 9.10 -12.28
N ILE A 31 0.46 9.53 -11.42
CA ILE A 31 -0.94 9.09 -11.46
C ILE A 31 -1.65 9.64 -12.71
N LEU A 32 -1.43 10.93 -13.04
CA LEU A 32 -2.09 11.59 -14.15
C LEU A 32 -1.72 11.00 -15.53
N ILE A 33 -0.47 10.57 -15.69
CA ILE A 33 0.04 9.96 -16.94
C ILE A 33 -0.28 8.46 -17.05
N GLY A 34 -0.95 7.87 -16.06
CA GLY A 34 -1.34 6.46 -16.07
C GLY A 34 -0.21 5.45 -15.79
N GLU A 35 1.00 5.91 -15.46
CA GLU A 35 2.11 5.04 -15.05
C GLU A 35 1.87 4.40 -13.67
N ILE A 36 1.08 5.06 -12.81
CA ILE A 36 0.64 4.51 -11.53
C ILE A 36 -0.88 4.40 -11.53
N LYS A 37 -1.39 3.18 -11.67
CA LYS A 37 -2.81 2.87 -11.50
C LYS A 37 -3.09 2.59 -10.02
N LEU A 38 -3.58 3.58 -9.29
CA LEU A 38 -4.07 3.38 -7.93
C LEU A 38 -5.30 2.46 -7.98
N ARG A 39 -5.23 1.34 -7.26
CA ARG A 39 -6.40 0.48 -7.03
C ARG A 39 -7.31 1.20 -6.05
N ASP A 40 -8.58 1.33 -6.41
CA ASP A 40 -9.58 1.70 -5.42
C ASP A 40 -9.91 0.46 -4.59
N PHE A 41 -9.54 0.46 -3.32
CA PHE A 41 -9.86 -0.66 -2.44
C PHE A 41 -11.37 -0.82 -2.26
N LYS A 42 -12.16 0.24 -2.43
CA LYS A 42 -13.62 0.20 -2.30
C LYS A 42 -14.28 -0.57 -3.44
N SER A 43 -13.59 -0.76 -4.57
CA SER A 43 -14.10 -1.60 -5.65
C SER A 43 -13.79 -3.10 -5.43
N LEU A 44 -13.07 -3.46 -4.37
CA LEU A 44 -12.74 -4.86 -4.08
C LEU A 44 -13.82 -5.48 -3.20
N ALA A 45 -14.48 -6.52 -3.72
CA ALA A 45 -15.48 -7.28 -2.97
C ALA A 45 -14.93 -7.85 -1.63
N VAL A 46 -13.65 -8.24 -1.60
CA VAL A 46 -13.00 -8.71 -0.37
C VAL A 46 -12.86 -7.61 0.68
N TRP A 47 -12.60 -6.37 0.27
CA TRP A 47 -12.54 -5.24 1.20
C TRP A 47 -13.91 -4.93 1.77
N GLU A 48 -14.94 -4.89 0.91
CA GLU A 48 -16.31 -4.61 1.36
C GLU A 48 -16.81 -5.66 2.36
N LYS A 49 -16.57 -6.94 2.09
CA LYS A 49 -16.88 -8.02 3.03
C LYS A 49 -16.12 -7.87 4.36
N ALA A 50 -14.82 -7.57 4.30
CA ALA A 50 -14.02 -7.35 5.51
C ALA A 50 -14.50 -6.13 6.30
N HIS A 51 -14.96 -5.08 5.62
CA HIS A 51 -15.51 -3.88 6.25
C HIS A 51 -16.84 -4.17 6.94
N GLN A 52 -17.74 -4.91 6.29
CA GLN A 52 -19.00 -5.37 6.88
C GLN A 52 -18.74 -6.24 8.12
N LEU A 53 -17.83 -7.21 8.02
CA LEU A 53 -17.38 -8.02 9.16
C LEU A 53 -16.87 -7.16 10.32
N THR A 54 -16.10 -6.11 10.03
CA THR A 54 -15.61 -5.18 11.06
C THR A 54 -16.77 -4.50 11.80
N CYS A 55 -17.76 -3.97 11.07
CA CYS A 55 -18.93 -3.32 11.67
C CYS A 55 -19.76 -4.30 12.52
N GLU A 56 -19.95 -5.52 12.04
CA GLU A 56 -20.67 -6.58 12.74
C GLU A 56 -19.94 -6.99 14.01
N LEU A 57 -18.62 -7.22 13.93
CA LEU A 57 -17.79 -7.60 15.07
C LEU A 57 -17.79 -6.51 16.16
N TYR A 58 -17.70 -5.23 15.77
CA TYR A 58 -17.81 -4.12 16.72
C TYR A 58 -19.18 -4.08 17.41
N SER A 59 -20.24 -4.46 16.71
CA SER A 59 -21.58 -4.52 17.26
C SER A 59 -21.74 -5.72 18.21
N LEU A 60 -21.25 -6.90 17.82
CA LEU A 60 -21.27 -8.13 18.62
C LEU A 60 -20.48 -7.98 19.93
N THR A 61 -19.26 -7.49 19.84
CA THR A 61 -18.34 -7.36 21.00
C THR A 61 -18.79 -6.29 22.02
N LYS A 62 -19.82 -5.48 21.73
CA LYS A 62 -20.46 -4.62 22.75
C LYS A 62 -21.20 -5.43 23.82
N LEU A 63 -21.55 -6.67 23.51
CA LEU A 63 -22.27 -7.58 24.41
C LEU A 63 -21.32 -8.40 25.30
N PHE A 64 -20.01 -8.29 25.10
CA PHE A 64 -19.02 -9.03 25.89
C PHE A 64 -18.93 -8.47 27.31
N PRO A 65 -18.53 -9.30 28.31
CA PRO A 65 -18.25 -8.84 29.66
C PRO A 65 -17.21 -7.71 29.67
N LYS A 66 -17.30 -6.79 30.64
CA LYS A 66 -16.39 -5.64 30.72
C LYS A 66 -14.95 -6.06 30.99
N GLU A 67 -14.76 -7.20 31.65
CA GLU A 67 -13.48 -7.81 31.98
C GLU A 67 -12.73 -8.23 30.69
N GLU A 68 -13.45 -8.53 29.61
CA GLU A 68 -12.87 -8.91 28.30
C GLU A 68 -12.51 -7.71 27.41
N LEU A 69 -12.76 -6.47 27.87
CA LEU A 69 -12.52 -5.26 27.07
C LEU A 69 -11.08 -5.18 26.55
N TYR A 70 -10.12 -5.46 27.43
CA TYR A 70 -8.69 -5.47 27.11
C TYR A 70 -8.18 -6.87 26.74
N GLY A 71 -8.96 -7.92 27.02
CA GLY A 71 -8.71 -9.30 26.61
C GLY A 71 -9.21 -9.57 25.19
N LEU A 72 -10.19 -10.47 25.07
CA LEU A 72 -10.70 -10.97 23.80
C LEU A 72 -11.24 -9.85 22.90
N THR A 73 -11.98 -8.89 23.48
CA THR A 73 -12.58 -7.78 22.72
C THR A 73 -11.53 -6.97 21.97
N SER A 74 -10.42 -6.62 22.62
CA SER A 74 -9.37 -5.82 22.00
C SER A 74 -8.60 -6.62 20.94
N GLN A 75 -8.40 -7.91 21.15
CA GLN A 75 -7.70 -8.79 20.23
C GLN A 75 -8.50 -8.98 18.94
N MET A 76 -9.77 -9.39 19.05
CA MET A 76 -10.66 -9.58 17.90
C MET A 76 -10.82 -8.29 17.08
N ARG A 77 -11.10 -7.15 17.74
CA ARG A 77 -11.30 -5.87 17.03
C ARG A 77 -10.04 -5.42 16.28
N ARG A 78 -8.85 -5.56 16.88
CA ARG A 78 -7.59 -5.20 16.22
C ARG A 78 -7.30 -6.11 15.02
N ALA A 79 -7.45 -7.42 15.20
CA ALA A 79 -7.28 -8.38 14.10
C ALA A 79 -8.21 -8.05 12.93
N CYS A 80 -9.51 -7.86 13.19
CA CYS A 80 -10.50 -7.56 12.15
C CYS A 80 -10.23 -6.24 11.42
N VAL A 81 -9.94 -5.16 12.15
CA VAL A 81 -9.58 -3.86 11.56
C VAL A 81 -8.31 -3.98 10.72
N SER A 82 -7.32 -4.77 11.17
CA SER A 82 -6.08 -5.00 10.43
C SER A 82 -6.33 -5.62 9.04
N ILE A 83 -7.33 -6.50 8.88
CA ILE A 83 -7.70 -7.07 7.58
C ILE A 83 -8.06 -5.96 6.58
N THR A 84 -9.00 -5.09 6.95
CA THR A 84 -9.46 -4.00 6.06
C THR A 84 -8.39 -2.96 5.79
N ALA A 85 -7.62 -2.60 6.82
CA ALA A 85 -6.55 -1.62 6.75
C ALA A 85 -5.44 -2.08 5.81
N ASN A 86 -5.00 -3.34 5.91
CA ASN A 86 -3.96 -3.87 5.06
C ASN A 86 -4.40 -4.01 3.59
N ILE A 87 -5.65 -4.39 3.32
CA ILE A 87 -6.18 -4.40 1.95
C ILE A 87 -6.14 -2.98 1.35
N ALA A 88 -6.60 -1.98 2.10
CA ALA A 88 -6.60 -0.59 1.66
C ALA A 88 -5.18 -0.04 1.46
N GLU A 89 -4.27 -0.29 2.41
CA GLU A 89 -2.89 0.14 2.32
C GLU A 89 -2.16 -0.54 1.15
N GLY A 90 -2.43 -1.83 0.93
CA GLY A 90 -1.92 -2.61 -0.19
C GLY A 90 -2.33 -2.03 -1.54
N CYS A 91 -3.58 -1.59 -1.68
CA CYS A 91 -4.06 -0.95 -2.91
C CYS A 91 -3.33 0.36 -3.23
N GLY A 92 -2.79 1.03 -2.22
CA GLY A 92 -1.95 2.23 -2.36
C GLY A 92 -0.50 1.95 -2.78
N LYS A 93 -0.07 0.67 -2.87
CA LYS A 93 1.30 0.32 -3.24
C LYS A 93 1.51 0.33 -4.76
N ARG A 94 2.75 0.59 -5.16
CA ARG A 94 3.12 0.80 -6.57
C ARG A 94 3.22 -0.49 -7.36
N THR A 95 3.59 -1.59 -6.70
CA THR A 95 3.87 -2.86 -7.36
C THR A 95 2.89 -3.95 -6.92
N GLU A 96 2.63 -4.91 -7.81
CA GLU A 96 1.83 -6.10 -7.47
C GLU A 96 2.46 -6.90 -6.34
N ALA A 97 3.79 -6.98 -6.29
CA ALA A 97 4.52 -7.72 -5.25
C ALA A 97 4.28 -7.10 -3.86
N GLU A 98 4.32 -5.77 -3.75
CA GLU A 98 3.96 -5.09 -2.50
C GLU A 98 2.48 -5.29 -2.18
N PHE A 99 1.58 -5.14 -3.15
CA PHE A 99 0.16 -5.37 -2.92
C PHE A 99 -0.11 -6.78 -2.38
N ALA A 100 0.48 -7.81 -3.00
CA ALA A 100 0.39 -9.19 -2.55
C ALA A 100 0.93 -9.39 -1.12
N ARG A 101 2.02 -8.72 -0.74
CA ARG A 101 2.54 -8.75 0.63
C ARG A 101 1.52 -8.23 1.65
N TYR A 102 0.80 -7.16 1.34
CA TYR A 102 -0.25 -6.64 2.23
C TYR A 102 -1.47 -7.56 2.30
N LEU A 103 -1.82 -8.22 1.19
CA LEU A 103 -2.87 -9.25 1.20
C LEU A 103 -2.49 -10.43 2.09
N GLN A 104 -1.21 -10.86 2.08
CA GLN A 104 -0.72 -11.90 2.99
C GLN A 104 -0.83 -11.50 4.47
N ILE A 105 -0.52 -10.23 4.80
CA ILE A 105 -0.74 -9.73 6.16
C ILE A 105 -2.23 -9.73 6.51
N SER A 106 -3.09 -9.33 5.57
CA SER A 106 -4.55 -9.35 5.76
C SER A 106 -5.06 -10.76 6.03
N ILE A 107 -4.53 -11.77 5.32
CA ILE A 107 -4.84 -13.18 5.56
C ILE A 107 -4.38 -13.62 6.96
N GLY A 108 -3.17 -13.22 7.37
CA GLY A 108 -2.67 -13.49 8.73
C GLY A 108 -3.59 -12.94 9.81
N SER A 109 -4.05 -11.69 9.67
CA SER A 109 -5.02 -11.10 10.59
C SER A 109 -6.41 -11.76 10.53
N ALA A 110 -6.80 -12.33 9.39
CA ALA A 110 -8.04 -13.10 9.28
C ALA A 110 -7.95 -14.44 10.03
N SER A 111 -6.82 -15.15 9.90
CA SER A 111 -6.56 -16.37 10.68
C SER A 111 -6.45 -16.10 12.18
N GLU A 112 -5.85 -14.97 12.57
CA GLU A 112 -5.81 -14.54 13.97
C GLU A 112 -7.21 -14.25 14.51
N LEU A 113 -8.08 -13.59 13.73
CA LEU A 113 -9.48 -13.36 14.10
C LEU A 113 -10.27 -14.67 14.22
N GLU A 114 -10.06 -15.63 13.32
CA GLU A 114 -10.71 -16.95 13.36
C GLU A 114 -10.30 -17.78 14.59
N TYR A 115 -9.09 -17.57 15.09
CA TYR A 115 -8.59 -18.24 16.29
C TYR A 115 -9.26 -17.73 17.59
N TYR A 116 -9.68 -16.46 17.63
CA TYR A 116 -10.31 -15.83 18.79
C TYR A 116 -11.81 -16.13 18.90
#